data_AF-A0A9D7R6Y3-F1
#
_entry.id   AF-A0A9D7R6Y3-F1
#
_cell.length_a   1.000
_cell.length_b   1.000
_cell.length_c   1.000
_cell.angle_alpha   90.00
_cell.angle_beta   90.00
_cell.angle_gamma   90.00
#
_symmetry.space_group_name_H-M   'P 1'
#
loop_
_entity.id
_entity.type
_entity.pdbx_description
1 polymer ?
#
loop_
_entity_poly.entity_id
_entity_poly.type
_entity_poly.pdbx_seq_one_letter_code
_entity_poly.pdbx_strand_id
1 'polypeptide(L)'
;MTFRLYNSKKLAADLASGQVTQRDSLKYMMLATALYVQAIYLAFWYGAYRDWGFVVELVSVFVISLVGVHKCYQANGGDQGEEFLARMAALAAPVGFNVMVVSLALGQLVFFASPYVLGTGALRDPDSVYRFIVFLMPIAFTCVYYWRLAHHMASVFFMRNSQVASKA
;
A
#
# COMPACT_ATOMS: atom_id res chain seq x y z
N MET A 1 1.17 24.79 8.79
CA MET A 1 2.37 25.00 7.96
C MET A 1 2.07 24.58 6.52
N THR A 2 2.62 25.28 5.53
CA THR A 2 2.37 25.04 4.09
C THR A 2 3.07 23.76 3.64
N PHE A 3 2.32 22.80 3.09
CA PHE A 3 2.86 21.58 2.49
C PHE A 3 3.84 21.94 1.36
N ARG A 4 5.11 21.51 1.45
CA ARG A 4 6.18 21.95 0.54
C ARG A 4 6.62 20.83 -0.39
N LEU A 5 6.10 20.83 -1.60
CA LEU A 5 6.34 19.80 -2.61
C LEU A 5 7.74 19.84 -3.25
N TYR A 6 8.34 21.02 -3.38
CA TYR A 6 9.48 21.22 -4.29
C TYR A 6 10.81 21.55 -3.61
N ASN A 7 10.84 21.73 -2.28
CA ASN A 7 12.04 22.18 -1.57
C ASN A 7 12.52 21.17 -0.52
N SER A 8 13.21 20.13 -0.99
CA SER A 8 13.77 19.06 -0.15
C SER A 8 14.76 19.57 0.89
N LYS A 9 15.53 20.63 0.59
CA LYS A 9 16.49 21.23 1.53
C LYS A 9 15.81 21.86 2.74
N LYS A 10 14.70 22.58 2.53
CA LYS A 10 13.91 23.15 3.64
C LYS A 10 13.18 22.07 4.41
N LEU A 11 12.65 21.04 3.74
CA LEU A 11 12.04 19.90 4.43
C LEU A 11 13.05 19.17 5.34
N ALA A 12 14.30 19.00 4.90
CA ALA A 12 15.35 18.43 5.73
C ALA A 12 15.64 19.28 6.98
N ALA A 13 15.63 20.61 6.85
CA ALA A 13 15.78 21.53 7.97
C ALA A 13 14.57 21.48 8.94
N ASP A 14 13.35 21.38 8.40
CA ASP A 14 12.11 21.27 9.19
C ASP A 14 12.06 19.93 9.96
N LEU A 15 12.55 18.84 9.35
CA LEU A 15 12.71 17.54 10.00
C LEU A 15 13.77 17.58 11.10
N ALA A 16 14.93 18.18 10.83
CA ALA A 16 16.03 18.31 11.80
C ALA A 16 15.64 19.18 13.01
N SER A 17 14.75 20.14 12.82
CA SER A 17 14.23 21.00 13.90
C SER A 17 12.99 20.44 14.60
N GLY A 18 12.53 19.23 14.25
CA GLY A 18 11.37 18.60 14.88
C GLY A 18 10.04 19.31 14.62
N GLN A 19 9.96 20.19 13.62
CA GLN A 19 8.77 20.98 13.32
C GLN A 19 7.71 20.21 12.51
N VAL A 20 8.03 19.00 12.06
CA VAL A 20 7.13 18.17 11.25
C VAL A 20 6.15 17.41 12.16
N THR A 21 4.88 17.81 12.09
CA THR A 21 3.81 17.15 12.82
C THR A 21 3.48 15.77 12.23
N GLN A 22 2.78 14.93 12.98
CA GLN A 22 2.28 13.63 12.47
C GLN A 22 1.33 13.83 11.29
N ARG A 23 0.52 14.89 11.31
CA ARG A 23 -0.38 15.23 10.20
C ARG A 23 0.36 15.66 8.94
N ASP A 24 1.48 16.36 9.07
CA ASP A 24 2.31 16.71 7.93
C ASP A 24 3.06 15.48 7.40
N SER A 25 3.51 14.61 8.30
CA SER A 25 4.05 13.28 7.96
C SER A 25 3.06 12.44 7.13
N LEU A 26 1.78 12.43 7.50
CA LEU A 26 0.73 11.78 6.70
C LEU A 26 0.66 12.35 5.28
N LYS A 27 0.64 13.68 5.12
CA LYS A 27 0.56 14.31 3.79
C LYS A 27 1.76 13.95 2.91
N TYR A 28 2.97 13.98 3.47
CA TYR A 28 4.17 13.57 2.75
C TYR A 28 4.11 12.10 2.36
N MET A 29 3.62 11.22 3.25
CA MET A 29 3.46 9.79 2.93
C MET A 29 2.39 9.56 1.85
N MET A 30 1.24 10.22 1.93
CA MET A 30 0.19 10.12 0.90
C MET A 30 0.69 10.58 -0.47
N LEU A 31 1.45 11.67 -0.52
CA LEU A 31 2.09 12.13 -1.75
C LEU A 31 3.11 11.11 -2.27
N ALA A 32 4.00 10.62 -1.42
CA ALA A 32 4.99 9.62 -1.81
C ALA A 32 4.29 8.39 -2.38
N THR A 33 3.27 7.87 -1.70
CA THR A 33 2.44 6.76 -2.18
C THR A 33 1.78 7.07 -3.52
N ALA A 34 1.20 8.26 -3.70
CA ALA A 34 0.60 8.67 -4.98
C ALA A 34 1.64 8.66 -6.12
N LEU A 35 2.82 9.22 -5.88
CA LEU A 35 3.92 9.26 -6.84
C LEU A 35 4.43 7.85 -7.16
N TYR A 36 4.57 6.98 -6.17
CA TYR A 36 5.00 5.59 -6.38
C TYR A 36 4.01 4.77 -7.19
N VAL A 37 2.72 4.83 -6.84
CA VAL A 37 1.66 4.14 -7.61
C VAL A 37 1.68 4.65 -9.05
N GLN A 38 1.73 5.98 -9.24
CA GLN A 38 1.79 6.56 -10.57
C GLN A 38 3.03 6.14 -11.36
N ALA A 39 4.22 6.11 -10.75
CA ALA A 39 5.44 5.69 -11.41
C ALA A 39 5.39 4.21 -11.87
N ILE A 40 4.87 3.32 -11.02
CA ILE A 40 4.71 1.89 -11.33
C ILE A 40 3.74 1.70 -12.49
N TYR A 41 2.55 2.30 -12.41
CA TYR A 41 1.54 2.16 -13.45
C TYR A 41 1.96 2.85 -14.76
N LEU A 42 2.72 3.94 -14.70
CA LEU A 42 3.28 4.57 -15.89
C LEU A 42 4.31 3.66 -16.59
N ALA A 43 5.14 2.93 -15.83
CA ALA A 43 6.04 1.94 -16.39
C ALA A 43 5.28 0.81 -17.12
N PHE A 44 4.20 0.29 -16.52
CA PHE A 44 3.36 -0.73 -17.18
C PHE A 44 2.64 -0.19 -18.42
N TRP A 45 2.22 1.07 -18.39
CA TRP A 45 1.56 1.74 -19.50
C TRP A 45 2.44 1.86 -20.75
N TYR A 46 3.74 2.06 -20.58
CA TYR A 46 4.70 2.07 -21.70
C TYR A 46 5.10 0.65 -22.16
N GLY A 47 4.97 -0.35 -21.29
CA GLY A 47 5.55 -1.68 -21.49
C GLY A 47 4.63 -2.73 -22.13
N ALA A 48 3.32 -2.78 -21.83
CA ALA A 48 2.55 -3.98 -22.19
C ALA A 48 1.02 -3.87 -22.31
N TYR A 49 0.33 -3.06 -21.49
CA TYR A 49 -1.15 -3.14 -21.39
C TYR A 49 -1.81 -1.76 -21.42
N ARG A 50 -2.80 -1.61 -22.30
CA ARG A 50 -3.52 -0.35 -22.52
C ARG A 50 -4.99 -0.62 -22.84
N ASP A 51 -5.72 -1.02 -21.81
CA ASP A 51 -7.16 -1.25 -21.87
C ASP A 51 -7.88 -0.51 -20.72
N TRP A 52 -9.21 -0.46 -20.79
CA TRP A 52 -10.02 0.20 -19.76
C TRP A 52 -9.95 -0.51 -18.40
N GLY A 53 -9.80 -1.83 -18.38
CA GLY A 53 -9.61 -2.60 -17.15
C GLY A 53 -8.35 -2.14 -16.41
N PHE A 54 -7.25 -1.93 -17.13
CA PHE A 54 -6.00 -1.41 -16.56
C PHE A 54 -6.20 -0.03 -15.90
N VAL A 55 -6.94 0.89 -16.52
CA VAL A 55 -7.18 2.21 -15.92
C VAL A 55 -8.08 2.12 -14.67
N VAL A 56 -9.10 1.25 -14.70
CA VAL A 56 -9.93 0.99 -13.51
C VAL A 56 -9.10 0.38 -12.39
N GLU A 57 -8.17 -0.52 -12.71
CA GLU A 57 -7.24 -1.11 -11.74
C GLU A 57 -6.36 -0.03 -11.11
N LEU A 58 -5.75 0.82 -11.94
CA LEU A 58 -4.92 1.95 -11.51
C LEU A 58 -5.68 2.84 -10.54
N VAL A 59 -6.89 3.27 -10.90
CA VAL A 59 -7.72 4.14 -10.04
C VAL A 59 -8.06 3.43 -8.74
N SER A 60 -8.39 2.14 -8.80
CA SER A 60 -8.72 1.34 -7.62
C SER A 60 -7.52 1.22 -6.68
N VAL A 61 -6.36 0.80 -7.18
CA VAL A 61 -5.13 0.66 -6.38
C VAL A 61 -4.67 2.01 -5.84
N PHE A 62 -4.80 3.09 -6.61
CA PHE A 62 -4.50 4.45 -6.17
C PHE A 62 -5.38 4.87 -4.99
N VAL A 63 -6.70 4.75 -5.12
CA VAL A 63 -7.66 5.11 -4.06
C VAL A 63 -7.44 4.25 -2.81
N ILE A 64 -7.32 2.94 -2.98
CA ILE A 64 -7.09 1.99 -1.87
C ILE A 64 -5.78 2.34 -1.16
N SER A 65 -4.72 2.69 -1.89
CA SER A 65 -3.44 3.05 -1.29
C SER A 65 -3.53 4.31 -0.44
N LEU A 66 -4.22 5.36 -0.92
CA LEU A 66 -4.41 6.58 -0.14
C LEU A 66 -5.26 6.34 1.12
N VAL A 67 -6.36 5.57 0.98
CA VAL A 67 -7.19 5.18 2.12
C VAL A 67 -6.40 4.32 3.10
N GLY A 68 -5.58 3.39 2.59
CA GLY A 68 -4.73 2.50 3.38
C GLY A 68 -3.70 3.25 4.21
N VAL A 69 -2.99 4.21 3.62
CA VAL A 69 -2.06 5.10 4.34
C VAL A 69 -2.80 5.90 5.42
N HIS A 70 -3.98 6.44 5.11
CA HIS A 70 -4.79 7.16 6.09
C HIS A 70 -5.23 6.25 7.25
N LYS A 71 -5.62 5.01 6.98
CA LYS A 71 -5.97 4.01 8.00
C LYS A 71 -4.76 3.63 8.87
N CYS A 72 -3.58 3.49 8.29
CA CYS A 72 -2.33 3.28 9.03
C CYS A 72 -2.04 4.44 9.99
N TYR A 73 -2.27 5.67 9.54
CA TYR A 73 -2.12 6.86 10.38
C TYR A 73 -3.13 6.89 11.54
N GLN A 74 -4.41 6.59 11.28
CA GLN A 74 -5.42 6.46 12.33
C GLN A 74 -5.03 5.36 13.34
N ALA A 75 -4.56 4.21 12.86
CA ALA A 75 -4.12 3.10 13.68
C ALA A 75 -2.90 3.42 14.56
N ASN A 76 -2.03 4.35 14.12
CA ASN A 76 -0.89 4.83 14.92
C ASN A 76 -1.29 5.85 16.01
N GLY A 77 -2.57 6.18 16.16
CA GLY A 77 -3.07 7.19 17.11
C GLY A 77 -3.30 8.57 16.50
N GLY A 78 -3.23 8.71 15.16
CA GLY A 78 -3.48 9.96 14.46
C GLY A 78 -2.56 11.10 14.91
N ASP A 79 -3.15 12.24 15.30
CA ASP A 79 -2.40 13.41 15.78
C ASP A 79 -1.68 13.17 17.12
N GLN A 80 -2.15 12.20 17.92
CA GLN A 80 -1.53 11.79 19.19
C GLN A 80 -0.54 10.63 19.02
N GLY A 81 -0.37 10.15 17.78
CA GLY A 81 0.62 9.14 17.46
C GLY A 81 2.04 9.68 17.56
N GLU A 82 3.01 8.77 17.50
CA GLU A 82 4.42 9.14 17.40
C GLU A 82 5.07 8.41 16.25
N GLU A 83 6.11 9.02 15.69
CA GLU A 83 7.03 8.41 14.71
C GLU A 83 6.32 7.69 13.55
N PHE A 84 5.23 8.26 13.02
CA PHE A 84 4.42 7.60 11.98
C PHE A 84 5.27 7.12 10.80
N LEU A 85 6.13 7.98 10.25
CA LEU A 85 6.97 7.63 9.09
C LEU A 85 7.95 6.51 9.39
N ALA A 86 8.61 6.54 10.54
CA ALA A 86 9.60 5.54 10.92
C ALA A 86 8.94 4.17 11.11
N ARG A 87 7.81 4.13 11.83
CA ARG A 87 7.03 2.89 12.04
C ARG A 87 6.45 2.36 10.75
N MET A 88 5.92 3.25 9.90
CA MET A 88 5.37 2.88 8.60
C MET A 88 6.46 2.24 7.73
N ALA A 89 7.64 2.86 7.62
CA ALA A 89 8.74 2.34 6.82
C ALA A 89 9.30 1.02 7.37
N ALA A 90 9.49 0.92 8.68
CA ALA A 90 10.02 -0.28 9.33
C ALA A 90 9.06 -1.48 9.23
N LEU A 91 7.75 -1.25 9.35
CA LEU A 91 6.74 -2.31 9.22
C LEU A 91 6.40 -2.64 7.76
N ALA A 92 6.52 -1.66 6.84
CA ALA A 92 6.28 -1.87 5.42
C ALA A 92 7.23 -2.92 4.81
N ALA A 93 8.50 -2.96 5.23
CA ALA A 93 9.47 -3.93 4.75
C ALA A 93 9.04 -5.40 4.99
N PRO A 94 8.84 -5.88 6.23
CA PRO A 94 8.46 -7.26 6.49
C PRO A 94 7.05 -7.59 6.01
N VAL A 95 6.09 -6.67 6.14
CA VAL A 95 4.72 -6.88 5.65
C VAL A 95 4.71 -6.98 4.12
N GLY A 96 5.43 -6.07 3.46
CA GLY A 96 5.59 -6.04 2.01
C GLY A 96 6.27 -7.29 1.49
N PHE A 97 7.33 -7.76 2.14
CA PHE A 97 8.00 -9.01 1.79
C PHE A 97 7.04 -10.21 1.85
N ASN A 98 6.29 -10.35 2.95
CA ASN A 98 5.33 -11.44 3.09
C ASN A 98 4.23 -11.40 2.03
N VAL A 99 3.67 -10.21 1.76
CA VAL A 99 2.64 -10.06 0.72
C VAL A 99 3.23 -10.34 -0.66
N MET A 100 4.45 -9.87 -0.95
CA MET A 100 5.15 -10.12 -2.21
C MET A 100 5.38 -11.60 -2.46
N VAL A 101 5.87 -12.35 -1.46
CA VAL A 101 6.11 -13.80 -1.58
C VAL A 101 4.80 -14.52 -1.89
N VAL A 102 3.73 -14.20 -1.16
CA VAL A 102 2.40 -14.80 -1.37
C VAL A 102 1.83 -14.42 -2.74
N SER A 103 1.94 -13.15 -3.14
CA SER A 103 1.43 -12.68 -4.43
C SER A 103 2.17 -13.30 -5.60
N LEU A 104 3.49 -13.48 -5.49
CA LEU A 104 4.29 -14.17 -6.50
C LEU A 104 3.90 -15.65 -6.58
N ALA A 105 3.80 -16.33 -5.44
CA ALA A 105 3.42 -17.75 -5.42
C ALA A 105 2.02 -17.96 -6.02
N LEU A 106 1.03 -17.14 -5.64
CA LEU A 106 -0.32 -17.20 -6.17
C LEU A 106 -0.39 -16.80 -7.65
N GLY A 107 0.38 -15.80 -8.08
CA GLY A 107 0.47 -15.40 -9.48
C GLY A 107 1.03 -16.50 -10.37
N GLN A 108 2.10 -17.17 -9.93
CA GLN A 108 2.65 -18.34 -10.62
C GLN A 108 1.65 -19.50 -10.65
N LEU A 109 1.00 -19.78 -9.52
CA LEU A 109 -0.02 -20.82 -9.46
C LEU A 109 -1.17 -20.56 -10.44
N VAL A 110 -1.70 -19.34 -10.48
CA VAL A 110 -2.78 -18.96 -11.41
C VAL A 110 -2.32 -19.10 -12.86
N PHE A 111 -1.11 -18.64 -13.17
CA PHE A 111 -0.55 -18.76 -14.52
C PHE A 111 -0.45 -20.22 -14.97
N PHE A 112 0.20 -21.09 -14.18
CA PHE A 112 0.39 -22.50 -14.53
C PHE A 112 -0.87 -23.35 -14.42
N ALA A 113 -1.78 -23.04 -13.50
CA ALA A 113 -3.03 -23.79 -13.34
C ALA A 113 -4.09 -23.42 -14.38
N SER A 114 -4.03 -22.21 -14.95
CA SER A 114 -5.04 -21.70 -15.88
C SER A 114 -5.37 -22.64 -17.05
N PRO A 115 -4.41 -23.31 -17.74
CA PRO A 115 -4.73 -24.19 -18.87
C PRO A 115 -5.47 -25.46 -18.43
N TYR A 116 -5.20 -25.96 -17.22
CA TYR A 116 -5.79 -27.19 -16.70
C TYR A 116 -7.17 -26.99 -16.09
N VAL A 117 -7.46 -25.78 -15.59
CA VAL A 117 -8.74 -25.46 -14.94
C VAL A 117 -9.70 -24.79 -15.92
N LEU A 118 -9.23 -23.75 -16.61
CA LEU A 118 -10.06 -22.91 -17.48
C LEU A 118 -10.12 -23.47 -18.92
N GLY A 119 -9.10 -24.22 -19.36
CA GLY A 119 -9.02 -24.83 -20.69
C GLY A 119 -9.82 -26.13 -20.87
N THR A 120 -10.64 -26.52 -19.88
CA THR A 120 -11.43 -27.77 -19.88
C THR A 120 -12.64 -27.75 -20.80
N GLY A 121 -12.91 -26.63 -21.49
CA GLY A 121 -14.10 -26.45 -22.33
C GLY A 121 -15.40 -26.22 -21.55
N ALA A 122 -15.35 -26.23 -20.21
CA ALA A 122 -16.51 -26.01 -19.34
C ALA A 122 -16.96 -24.54 -19.29
N LEU A 123 -16.06 -23.60 -19.62
CA LEU A 123 -16.33 -22.16 -19.62
C LEU A 123 -16.53 -21.65 -21.04
N ARG A 124 -17.52 -20.77 -21.22
CA ARG A 124 -17.83 -20.13 -22.51
C ARG A 124 -16.71 -19.20 -22.99
N ASP A 125 -16.00 -18.55 -22.07
CA ASP A 125 -14.88 -17.65 -22.35
C ASP A 125 -13.82 -17.72 -21.23
N PRO A 126 -12.87 -18.67 -21.33
CA PRO A 126 -11.78 -18.84 -20.37
C PRO A 126 -10.88 -17.61 -20.22
N ASP A 127 -10.65 -16.87 -21.31
CA ASP A 127 -9.71 -15.74 -21.35
C ASP A 127 -10.24 -14.55 -20.55
N SER A 128 -11.55 -14.27 -20.67
CA SER A 128 -12.19 -13.23 -19.87
C SER A 128 -12.14 -13.53 -18.37
N VAL A 129 -12.32 -14.80 -17.98
CA VAL A 129 -12.22 -15.21 -16.56
C VAL A 129 -10.79 -15.05 -16.05
N TYR A 130 -9.79 -15.47 -16.83
CA TYR A 130 -8.38 -15.29 -16.47
C TYR A 130 -8.04 -13.80 -16.28
N ARG A 131 -8.44 -12.95 -17.22
CA ARG A 131 -8.23 -11.49 -17.14
C ARG A 131 -8.89 -10.89 -15.90
N PHE A 132 -10.10 -11.32 -15.56
CA PHE A 132 -10.80 -10.85 -14.36
C PHE A 132 -10.07 -11.25 -13.07
N ILE A 133 -9.54 -12.48 -12.98
CA ILE A 133 -8.75 -12.93 -11.83
C ILE A 133 -7.47 -12.09 -11.70
N VAL A 134 -6.74 -11.89 -12.81
CA VAL A 134 -5.51 -11.10 -12.82
C VAL A 134 -5.78 -9.65 -12.45
N PHE A 135 -6.89 -9.06 -12.91
CA PHE A 135 -7.32 -7.70 -12.53
C PHE A 135 -7.64 -7.58 -11.02
N LEU A 136 -8.29 -8.59 -10.43
CA LEU A 136 -8.64 -8.56 -9.01
C LEU A 136 -7.44 -8.75 -8.06
N MET A 137 -6.40 -9.45 -8.50
CA MET A 137 -5.26 -9.78 -7.65
C MET A 137 -4.52 -8.54 -7.10
N PRO A 138 -4.08 -7.57 -7.92
CA PRO A 138 -3.43 -6.35 -7.43
C PRO A 138 -4.27 -5.60 -6.41
N ILE A 139 -5.59 -5.50 -6.66
CA ILE A 139 -6.56 -4.87 -5.76
C ILE A 139 -6.60 -5.61 -4.42
N ALA A 140 -6.76 -6.94 -4.46
CA ALA A 140 -6.83 -7.78 -3.27
C ALA A 140 -5.53 -7.72 -2.44
N PHE A 141 -4.37 -7.85 -3.09
CA PHE A 141 -3.08 -7.78 -2.39
C PHE A 141 -2.80 -6.40 -1.80
N THR A 142 -3.20 -5.33 -2.49
CA THR A 142 -3.09 -3.95 -1.96
C THR A 142 -3.95 -3.80 -0.70
N CYS A 143 -5.19 -4.29 -0.72
CA CYS A 143 -6.07 -4.31 0.45
C CYS A 143 -5.45 -5.09 1.62
N VAL A 144 -4.96 -6.31 1.37
CA VAL A 144 -4.34 -7.16 2.40
C VAL A 144 -3.09 -6.51 2.97
N TYR A 145 -2.26 -5.90 2.13
CA TYR A 145 -1.05 -5.20 2.55
C TYR A 145 -1.37 -4.06 3.54
N TYR A 146 -2.24 -3.12 3.16
CA TYR A 146 -2.57 -2.00 4.03
C TYR A 146 -3.35 -2.40 5.27
N TRP A 147 -4.21 -3.42 5.16
CA TRP A 147 -4.92 -3.97 6.32
C TRP A 147 -3.94 -4.56 7.35
N ARG A 148 -2.99 -5.39 6.91
CA ARG A 148 -1.96 -5.96 7.79
C ARG A 148 -1.06 -4.88 8.38
N LEU A 149 -0.67 -3.91 7.58
CA LEU A 149 0.17 -2.80 8.03
C LEU A 149 -0.54 -1.98 9.12
N ALA A 150 -1.80 -1.61 8.89
CA ALA A 150 -2.62 -0.90 9.88
C ALA A 150 -2.80 -1.72 11.17
N HIS A 151 -3.00 -3.03 11.06
CA HIS A 151 -3.12 -3.92 12.21
C HIS A 151 -1.83 -3.93 13.05
N HIS A 152 -0.66 -4.03 12.42
CA HIS A 152 0.61 -3.97 13.14
C HIS A 152 0.88 -2.60 13.76
N MET A 153 0.53 -1.49 13.08
CA MET A 153 0.63 -0.16 13.67
C MET A 153 -0.24 -0.01 14.91
N ALA A 154 -1.49 -0.50 14.86
CA ALA A 154 -2.37 -0.51 16.02
C ALA A 154 -1.77 -1.33 17.18
N SER A 155 -1.23 -2.52 16.89
CA SER A 155 -0.59 -3.37 17.91
C SER A 155 0.55 -2.65 18.62
N VAL A 156 1.44 -1.96 17.88
CA VAL A 156 2.54 -1.19 18.45
C VAL A 156 2.02 -0.06 19.35
N PHE A 157 0.99 0.65 18.91
CA PHE A 157 0.37 1.71 19.71
C PHE A 157 -0.19 1.18 21.04
N PHE A 158 -0.93 0.07 21.00
CA PHE A 158 -1.49 -0.55 22.21
C PHE A 158 -0.42 -1.07 23.17
N MET A 159 0.60 -1.77 22.66
CA MET A 159 1.71 -2.31 23.47
C MET A 159 2.50 -1.20 24.18
N ARG A 160 2.70 -0.05 23.53
CA ARG A 160 3.38 1.09 24.16
C ARG A 160 2.54 1.66 25.29
N ASN A 161 1.25 1.90 25.05
CA ASN A 161 0.39 2.54 26.04
C ASN A 161 0.18 1.66 27.28
N SER A 162 0.13 0.33 27.13
CA SER A 162 0.08 -0.59 28.27
C SER A 162 1.37 -0.60 29.09
N GLN A 163 2.54 -0.50 28.45
CA GLN A 163 3.82 -0.40 29.16
C GLN A 163 3.97 0.91 29.94
N VAL A 164 3.47 2.03 29.41
CA VAL A 164 3.47 3.31 30.12
C VAL A 164 2.54 3.26 31.33
N ALA A 165 1.34 2.69 31.19
CA ALA A 165 0.39 2.55 32.28
C ALA A 165 0.90 1.64 33.42
N SER A 166 1.72 0.62 33.11
CA SER A 166 2.33 -0.26 34.12
C SER A 166 3.49 0.38 34.89
N LYS A 167 4.05 1.49 34.39
CA LYS A 167 5.19 2.19 35.00
C LYS A 167 4.79 3.46 35.76
N ALA A 168 3.53 3.87 35.68
CA ALA A 168 2.95 5.01 36.39
C ALA A 168 2.30 4.54 37.70
#